data_AF-A0A2E1Q0K5-F1
#
_entry.id   AF-A0A2E1Q0K5-F1
#
_cell.length_a   1.000
_cell.length_b   1.000
_cell.length_c   1.000
_cell.angle_alpha   90.00
_cell.angle_beta   90.00
_cell.angle_gamma   90.00
#
_symmetry.space_group_name_H-M   'P 1'
#
loop_
_entity.id
_entity.type
_entity.pdbx_description
1 polymer ?
#
loop_
_entity_poly.entity_id
_entity_poly.type
_entity_poly.pdbx_seq_one_letter_code
_entity_poly.pdbx_strand_id
1 'polypeptide(L)'
;MARGGAQAVYLTYDEPLKEERWQTLQKYVPQAIRVDGVEGFDRAHKACLDATTGRRLVIIDGDNELQRAFFKERIPNDLWNSNYVLSWPAVNSINGLIYGNGGIKCWDRDVLENFDSHENAKTKTAALDFCFDTPYYQMETPLSISRVDLTPYQSFRAGFREGVKLGLDRGELVRGKLSESFPKTIAKSNLFRLKTWCSVGADIRNGPFAILGARLGLVELYRNESMDWIRDYRQFENYWTSRISPQIFGEDQVCYLTNFSWSQEKLSFWIEELDDLINAQFGLDIACLSADESRNFKRNMINPKRKGLMFKEFAHV
;
A
#
# COMPACT_ATOMS: atom_id res chain seq x y z
N MET A 1 -11.45 -20.99 4.16
CA MET A 1 -11.74 -20.77 2.72
C MET A 1 -11.90 -22.05 1.86
N ALA A 2 -12.76 -22.99 2.25
CA ALA A 2 -13.04 -24.19 1.42
C ALA A 2 -14.49 -24.69 1.48
N ARG A 3 -15.46 -23.82 1.84
CA ARG A 3 -16.90 -24.17 1.81
C ARG A 3 -17.79 -23.08 1.20
N GLY A 4 -17.23 -22.32 0.25
CA GLY A 4 -17.98 -21.38 -0.59
C GLY A 4 -17.67 -21.50 -2.09
N GLY A 5 -16.52 -22.09 -2.47
CA GLY A 5 -16.14 -22.24 -3.88
C GLY A 5 -15.31 -21.09 -4.47
N ALA A 6 -14.78 -20.18 -3.64
CA ALA A 6 -13.86 -19.15 -4.13
C ALA A 6 -12.49 -19.74 -4.43
N GLN A 7 -11.90 -19.33 -5.55
CA GLN A 7 -10.55 -19.73 -5.92
C GLN A 7 -9.54 -18.72 -5.36
N ALA A 8 -8.52 -19.22 -4.66
CA ALA A 8 -7.44 -18.37 -4.18
C ALA A 8 -6.40 -18.18 -5.29
N VAL A 9 -6.05 -16.93 -5.57
CA VAL A 9 -5.01 -16.54 -6.52
C VAL A 9 -3.92 -15.80 -5.76
N TYR A 10 -2.70 -16.29 -5.85
CA TYR A 10 -1.51 -15.61 -5.35
C TYR A 10 -0.91 -14.79 -6.48
N LEU A 11 -1.01 -13.47 -6.35
CA LEU A 11 -0.56 -12.51 -7.36
C LEU A 11 0.80 -11.96 -6.94
N THR A 12 1.82 -12.22 -7.75
CA THR A 12 3.21 -11.82 -7.45
C THR A 12 3.85 -11.07 -8.61
N TYR A 13 4.83 -10.24 -8.28
CA TYR A 13 5.65 -9.54 -9.26
C TYR A 13 7.12 -9.59 -8.83
N ASP A 14 7.57 -8.63 -8.02
CA ASP A 14 8.97 -8.44 -7.61
C ASP A 14 9.19 -8.64 -6.11
N GLU A 15 8.26 -9.30 -5.40
CA GLU A 15 8.39 -9.49 -3.96
C GLU A 15 9.46 -10.51 -3.60
N PRO A 16 10.38 -10.18 -2.69
CA PRO A 16 11.59 -10.98 -2.45
C PRO A 16 11.30 -12.35 -1.81
N LEU A 17 10.19 -12.48 -1.08
CA LEU A 17 9.78 -13.73 -0.42
C LEU A 17 8.60 -14.42 -1.12
N LYS A 18 8.34 -14.09 -2.40
CA LYS A 18 7.20 -14.66 -3.13
C LYS A 18 7.24 -16.19 -3.21
N GLU A 19 8.42 -16.80 -3.34
CA GLU A 19 8.55 -18.26 -3.39
C GLU A 19 8.25 -18.93 -2.05
N GLU A 20 8.80 -18.41 -0.95
CA GLU A 20 8.58 -18.96 0.39
C GLU A 20 7.11 -18.83 0.82
N ARG A 21 6.48 -17.70 0.48
CA ARG A 21 5.05 -17.46 0.72
C ARG A 21 4.17 -18.33 -0.14
N TRP A 22 4.53 -18.54 -1.41
CA TRP A 22 3.83 -19.49 -2.27
C TRP A 22 3.84 -20.90 -1.68
N GLN A 23 5.00 -21.40 -1.26
CA GLN A 23 5.11 -22.71 -0.60
C GLN A 23 4.29 -22.77 0.68
N THR A 24 4.23 -21.68 1.46
CA THR A 24 3.42 -21.61 2.66
C THR A 24 1.93 -21.64 2.33
N LEU A 25 1.48 -20.88 1.34
CA LEU A 25 0.09 -20.86 0.89
C LEU A 25 -0.34 -22.24 0.39
N GLN A 26 0.48 -22.92 -0.41
CA GLN A 26 0.18 -24.24 -0.94
C GLN A 26 -0.02 -25.31 0.15
N LYS A 27 0.62 -25.17 1.32
CA LYS A 27 0.39 -26.08 2.47
C LYS A 27 -1.03 -25.96 3.04
N TYR A 28 -1.65 -24.78 2.95
CA TYR A 28 -3.00 -24.54 3.48
C TYR A 28 -4.08 -24.56 2.40
N VAL A 29 -3.74 -24.19 1.18
CA VAL A 29 -4.62 -24.12 0.01
C VAL A 29 -3.91 -24.74 -1.20
N PRO A 30 -3.81 -26.08 -1.29
CA PRO A 30 -3.07 -26.78 -2.35
C PRO A 30 -3.57 -26.44 -3.78
N GLN A 31 -4.84 -26.08 -3.91
CA GLN A 31 -5.50 -25.69 -5.14
C GLN A 31 -5.38 -24.20 -5.47
N ALA A 32 -4.62 -23.43 -4.70
CA ALA A 32 -4.35 -22.03 -5.02
C ALA A 32 -3.69 -21.95 -6.40
N ILE A 33 -3.96 -20.86 -7.11
CA ILE A 33 -3.42 -20.58 -8.43
C ILE A 33 -2.40 -19.47 -8.28
N ARG A 34 -1.29 -19.54 -9.02
CA ARG A 34 -0.29 -18.47 -9.02
C ARG A 34 -0.36 -17.70 -10.34
N VAL A 35 -0.38 -16.38 -10.23
CA VAL A 35 -0.19 -15.44 -11.33
C VAL A 35 1.04 -14.61 -11.00
N ASP A 36 2.06 -14.65 -11.85
CA ASP A 36 3.37 -14.05 -11.57
C ASP A 36 3.87 -13.20 -12.74
N GLY A 37 4.54 -12.10 -12.41
CA GLY A 37 5.29 -11.29 -13.39
C GLY A 37 4.44 -10.47 -14.35
N VAL A 38 3.14 -10.32 -14.10
CA VAL A 38 2.25 -9.50 -14.92
C VAL A 38 2.45 -8.02 -14.58
N GLU A 39 2.97 -7.25 -15.54
CA GLU A 39 3.17 -5.82 -15.38
C GLU A 39 1.85 -5.05 -15.51
N GLY A 40 1.61 -4.05 -14.66
CA GLY A 40 0.38 -3.23 -14.66
C GLY A 40 -0.67 -3.75 -13.70
N PHE A 41 -1.31 -2.85 -12.95
CA PHE A 41 -2.23 -3.24 -11.89
C PHE A 41 -3.52 -3.83 -12.44
N ASP A 42 -4.08 -3.24 -13.50
CA ASP A 42 -5.31 -3.73 -14.10
C ASP A 42 -5.06 -5.07 -14.80
N ARG A 43 -4.00 -5.15 -15.61
CA ARG A 43 -3.60 -6.39 -16.30
C ARG A 43 -3.35 -7.55 -15.33
N ALA A 44 -2.73 -7.28 -14.19
CA ALA A 44 -2.51 -8.29 -13.15
C ALA A 44 -3.83 -8.84 -12.58
N HIS A 45 -4.82 -7.98 -12.33
CA HIS A 45 -6.14 -8.42 -11.89
C HIS A 45 -6.90 -9.20 -12.97
N LYS A 46 -6.82 -8.78 -14.24
CA LYS A 46 -7.41 -9.51 -15.38
C LYS A 46 -6.75 -10.88 -15.56
N ALA A 47 -5.43 -10.99 -15.40
CA ALA A 47 -4.75 -12.29 -15.43
C ALA A 47 -5.23 -13.22 -14.29
N CYS A 48 -5.55 -12.70 -13.11
CA CYS A 48 -6.18 -13.48 -12.04
C CYS A 48 -7.60 -13.94 -12.41
N LEU A 49 -8.36 -13.08 -13.09
CA LEU A 49 -9.69 -13.39 -13.59
C LEU A 49 -9.65 -14.54 -14.62
N ASP A 50 -8.74 -14.47 -15.58
CA ASP A 50 -8.55 -15.46 -16.65
C ASP A 50 -8.06 -16.81 -16.11
N ALA A 51 -7.26 -16.79 -15.05
CA ALA A 51 -6.75 -18.00 -14.41
C ALA A 51 -7.81 -18.71 -13.55
N THR A 52 -9.00 -18.15 -13.37
CA THR A 52 -10.06 -18.69 -12.51
C THR A 52 -11.38 -18.84 -13.27
N THR A 53 -12.27 -19.70 -12.78
CA THR A 53 -13.61 -19.93 -13.35
C THR A 53 -14.74 -19.74 -12.34
N GLY A 54 -14.44 -19.70 -11.05
CA GLY A 54 -15.44 -19.53 -9.99
C GLY A 54 -16.04 -18.12 -9.97
N ARG A 55 -17.25 -18.00 -9.42
CA ARG A 55 -17.94 -16.71 -9.24
C ARG A 55 -17.11 -15.70 -8.46
N ARG A 56 -16.41 -16.16 -7.42
CA ARG A 56 -15.56 -15.32 -6.58
C ARG A 56 -14.12 -15.81 -6.63
N LEU A 57 -13.20 -14.85 -6.64
CA LEU A 57 -11.77 -15.10 -6.56
C LEU A 57 -11.16 -14.29 -5.43
N VAL A 58 -10.29 -14.91 -4.65
CA VAL A 58 -9.56 -14.29 -3.53
C VAL A 58 -8.16 -14.02 -4.01
N ILE A 59 -7.85 -12.78 -4.32
CA ILE A 59 -6.52 -12.33 -4.74
C ILE A 59 -5.73 -11.97 -3.48
N ILE A 60 -4.54 -12.57 -3.37
CA ILE A 60 -3.58 -12.39 -2.29
C ILE A 60 -2.33 -11.77 -2.90
N ASP A 61 -2.01 -10.54 -2.51
CA ASP A 61 -0.84 -9.83 -3.02
C ASP A 61 0.46 -10.49 -2.53
N GLY A 62 1.52 -10.46 -3.35
CA GLY A 62 2.79 -11.17 -3.10
C GLY A 62 3.52 -10.74 -1.84
N ASP A 63 3.25 -9.52 -1.38
CA ASP A 63 3.82 -8.90 -0.20
C ASP A 63 3.08 -9.28 1.10
N ASN A 64 2.01 -10.05 1.03
CA ASN A 64 1.18 -10.38 2.19
C ASN A 64 1.63 -11.66 2.91
N GLU A 65 1.94 -11.50 4.19
CA GLU A 65 2.13 -12.61 5.13
C GLU A 65 0.80 -12.96 5.80
N LEU A 66 0.22 -14.10 5.41
CA LEU A 66 -1.09 -14.55 5.87
C LEU A 66 -1.05 -15.05 7.32
N GLN A 67 -1.98 -14.58 8.14
CA GLN A 67 -2.18 -15.12 9.48
C GLN A 67 -2.93 -16.46 9.41
N ARG A 68 -2.63 -17.40 10.32
CA ARG A 68 -3.30 -18.71 10.34
C ARG A 68 -4.83 -18.63 10.44
N ALA A 69 -5.34 -17.57 11.07
CA ALA A 69 -6.79 -17.33 11.19
C ALA A 69 -7.46 -17.13 9.81
N PHE A 70 -6.74 -16.58 8.83
CA PHE A 70 -7.23 -16.39 7.47
C PHE A 70 -7.77 -17.68 6.84
N PHE A 71 -7.08 -18.80 7.03
CA PHE A 71 -7.49 -20.07 6.43
C PHE A 71 -8.81 -20.62 7.01
N LYS A 72 -9.14 -20.19 8.24
CA LYS A 72 -10.41 -20.53 8.93
C LYS A 72 -11.55 -19.56 8.60
N GLU A 73 -11.23 -18.43 7.96
CA GLU A 73 -12.20 -17.39 7.61
C GLU A 73 -13.32 -17.93 6.70
N ARG A 74 -14.54 -17.42 6.95
CA ARG A 74 -15.74 -17.71 6.18
C ARG A 74 -16.42 -16.41 5.79
N ILE A 75 -16.71 -16.28 4.49
CA ILE A 75 -17.50 -15.19 3.97
C ILE A 75 -18.98 -15.46 4.33
N PRO A 76 -19.68 -14.52 5.00
CA PRO A 76 -21.12 -14.60 5.23
C PRO A 76 -21.92 -14.79 3.94
N ASN A 77 -23.04 -15.52 3.99
CA ASN A 77 -23.82 -15.88 2.79
C ASN A 77 -24.38 -14.66 2.04
N ASP A 78 -24.79 -13.63 2.77
CA ASP A 78 -25.25 -12.35 2.21
C ASP A 78 -24.12 -11.64 1.44
N LEU A 79 -22.92 -11.59 2.01
CA LEU A 79 -21.74 -11.02 1.33
C LEU A 79 -21.28 -11.89 0.17
N TRP A 80 -21.36 -13.22 0.31
CA TRP A 80 -21.02 -14.16 -0.75
C TRP A 80 -21.87 -13.95 -2.01
N ASN A 81 -23.18 -13.73 -1.83
CA ASN A 81 -24.12 -13.54 -2.94
C ASN A 81 -24.20 -12.09 -3.44
N SER A 82 -23.55 -11.14 -2.76
CA SER A 82 -23.43 -9.75 -3.21
C SER A 82 -22.50 -9.59 -4.41
N ASN A 83 -22.43 -8.39 -4.97
CA ASN A 83 -21.39 -7.96 -5.92
C ASN A 83 -20.31 -7.11 -5.22
N TYR A 84 -20.20 -7.14 -3.89
CA TYR A 84 -19.18 -6.38 -3.19
C TYR A 84 -17.79 -7.00 -3.36
N VAL A 85 -16.79 -6.13 -3.55
CA VAL A 85 -15.39 -6.48 -3.32
C VAL A 85 -15.17 -6.53 -1.82
N LEU A 86 -14.85 -7.71 -1.30
CA LEU A 86 -14.59 -7.88 0.12
C LEU A 86 -13.10 -7.69 0.36
N SER A 87 -12.73 -6.78 1.25
CA SER A 87 -11.32 -6.49 1.53
C SER A 87 -11.00 -6.73 2.99
N TRP A 88 -10.03 -7.62 3.22
CA TRP A 88 -9.40 -7.75 4.52
C TRP A 88 -8.22 -6.79 4.59
N PRO A 89 -8.17 -5.92 5.60
CA PRO A 89 -7.07 -4.99 5.74
C PRO A 89 -5.82 -5.76 6.17
N ALA A 90 -4.65 -5.26 5.79
CA ALA A 90 -3.39 -5.76 6.29
C ALA A 90 -2.85 -4.85 7.40
N VAL A 91 -2.09 -5.42 8.33
CA VAL A 91 -1.22 -4.60 9.20
C VAL A 91 0.00 -4.20 8.38
N ASN A 92 0.26 -2.91 8.25
CA ASN A 92 1.49 -2.43 7.64
C ASN A 92 2.69 -2.76 8.53
N SER A 93 3.68 -3.48 8.01
CA SER A 93 4.83 -3.94 8.80
C SER A 93 5.75 -2.81 9.30
N ILE A 94 5.72 -1.63 8.68
CA ILE A 94 6.59 -0.51 9.03
C ILE A 94 5.96 0.32 10.15
N ASN A 95 4.75 0.82 9.92
CA ASN A 95 4.11 1.82 10.77
C ASN A 95 2.88 1.33 11.54
N GLY A 96 2.47 0.07 11.35
CA GLY A 96 1.35 -0.55 12.07
C GLY A 96 -0.04 -0.05 11.66
N LEU A 97 -0.15 0.79 10.62
CA LEU A 97 -1.44 1.24 10.10
C LEU A 97 -2.24 0.05 9.58
N ILE A 98 -3.56 0.10 9.79
CA ILE A 98 -4.54 -0.87 9.30
C ILE A 98 -5.62 -0.11 8.53
N TYR A 99 -5.65 -0.29 7.22
CA TYR A 99 -6.59 0.37 6.31
C TYR A 99 -6.60 -0.37 4.96
N GLY A 100 -7.40 0.11 4.00
CA GLY A 100 -7.74 -0.64 2.77
C GLY A 100 -6.59 -0.85 1.76
N ASN A 101 -5.36 -0.46 2.10
CA ASN A 101 -4.20 -0.54 1.21
C ASN A 101 -3.35 -1.78 1.52
N GLY A 102 -3.20 -2.61 0.49
CA GLY A 102 -2.56 -3.92 0.60
C GLY A 102 -3.45 -4.91 1.36
N GLY A 103 -3.36 -6.18 1.00
CA GLY A 103 -4.10 -7.19 1.74
C GLY A 103 -4.63 -8.30 0.87
N ILE A 104 -5.83 -8.70 1.22
CA ILE A 104 -6.52 -9.82 0.59
C ILE A 104 -7.86 -9.29 0.11
N LYS A 105 -8.18 -9.55 -1.15
CA LYS A 105 -9.40 -9.06 -1.77
C LYS A 105 -10.17 -10.20 -2.41
N CYS A 106 -11.43 -10.36 -2.00
CA CYS A 106 -12.35 -11.27 -2.67
C CYS A 106 -13.21 -10.48 -3.65
N TRP A 107 -12.93 -10.70 -4.92
CA TRP A 107 -13.64 -10.09 -6.03
C TRP A 107 -14.82 -10.96 -6.44
N ASP A 108 -15.93 -10.32 -6.80
CA ASP A 108 -16.95 -10.93 -7.64
C ASP A 108 -16.49 -10.86 -9.10
N ARG A 109 -16.65 -11.95 -9.84
CA ARG A 109 -16.15 -12.12 -11.22
C ARG A 109 -16.71 -11.04 -12.14
N ASP A 110 -18.01 -10.83 -12.13
CA ASP A 110 -18.69 -9.92 -13.04
C ASP A 110 -18.23 -8.48 -12.77
N VAL A 111 -18.00 -8.15 -11.51
CA VAL A 111 -17.41 -6.85 -11.14
C VAL A 111 -16.00 -6.72 -11.69
N LEU A 112 -15.13 -7.71 -11.46
CA LEU A 112 -13.74 -7.64 -11.92
C LEU A 112 -13.62 -7.64 -13.45
N GLU A 113 -14.51 -8.34 -14.16
CA GLU A 113 -14.56 -8.39 -15.62
C GLU A 113 -14.88 -7.01 -16.23
N ASN A 114 -15.84 -6.30 -15.64
CA ASN A 114 -16.31 -5.00 -16.12
C ASN A 114 -15.54 -3.80 -15.55
N PHE A 115 -14.53 -4.04 -14.71
CA PHE A 115 -13.78 -3.00 -14.04
C PHE A 115 -12.53 -2.60 -14.83
N ASP A 116 -12.38 -1.30 -15.12
CA ASP A 116 -11.18 -0.72 -15.75
C ASP A 116 -10.48 0.21 -14.76
N SER A 117 -9.24 -0.10 -14.37
CA SER A 117 -8.47 0.66 -13.39
C SER A 117 -7.08 1.07 -13.87
N HIS A 118 -6.40 1.94 -13.11
CA HIS A 118 -5.00 2.31 -13.32
C HIS A 118 -4.66 2.65 -14.78
N GLU A 119 -3.99 1.76 -15.51
CA GLU A 119 -3.60 1.96 -16.91
C GLU A 119 -4.79 2.04 -17.88
N ASN A 120 -5.92 1.41 -17.54
CA ASN A 120 -7.15 1.38 -18.36
C ASN A 120 -8.26 2.27 -17.79
N ALA A 121 -8.00 2.97 -16.67
CA ALA A 121 -8.99 3.78 -15.98
C ALA A 121 -9.59 4.88 -16.88
N LYS A 122 -10.92 4.98 -16.85
CA LYS A 122 -11.68 6.03 -17.56
C LYS A 122 -11.84 7.32 -16.76
N THR A 123 -11.52 7.29 -15.46
CA THR A 123 -11.58 8.43 -14.54
C THR A 123 -10.23 8.67 -13.88
N LYS A 124 -9.93 9.91 -13.49
CA LYS A 124 -8.71 10.23 -12.73
C LYS A 124 -8.65 9.51 -11.39
N THR A 125 -9.80 9.30 -10.74
CA THR A 125 -9.90 8.61 -9.46
C THR A 125 -9.55 7.13 -9.59
N ALA A 126 -10.11 6.41 -10.58
CA ALA A 126 -9.77 5.01 -10.84
C ALA A 126 -8.33 4.80 -11.31
N ALA A 127 -7.70 5.84 -11.88
CA ALA A 127 -6.29 5.81 -12.25
C ALA A 127 -5.35 5.82 -11.03
N LEU A 128 -5.80 6.43 -9.92
CA LEU A 128 -5.05 6.55 -8.67
C LEU A 128 -5.34 5.39 -7.71
N ASP A 129 -6.62 5.08 -7.49
CA ASP A 129 -7.06 3.98 -6.63
C ASP A 129 -8.45 3.48 -7.07
N PHE A 130 -8.60 2.16 -7.19
CA PHE A 130 -9.87 1.57 -7.59
C PHE A 130 -10.96 1.65 -6.51
N CYS A 131 -10.58 1.92 -5.25
CA CYS A 131 -11.52 1.92 -4.12
C CYS A 131 -12.61 3.01 -4.23
N PHE A 132 -12.49 3.94 -5.17
CA PHE A 132 -13.47 5.01 -5.39
C PHE A 132 -14.68 4.61 -6.24
N ASP A 133 -14.54 3.62 -7.11
CA ASP A 133 -15.51 3.37 -8.19
C ASP A 133 -16.19 2.00 -8.11
N THR A 134 -15.86 1.19 -7.10
CA THR A 134 -16.38 -0.18 -6.93
C THR A 134 -17.11 -0.34 -5.60
N PRO A 135 -18.27 -1.03 -5.55
CA PRO A 135 -18.99 -1.27 -4.31
C PRO A 135 -18.15 -2.20 -3.41
N TYR A 136 -17.68 -1.65 -2.29
CA TYR A 136 -16.59 -2.21 -1.49
C TYR A 136 -17.07 -2.51 -0.06
N TYR A 137 -16.73 -3.68 0.47
CA TYR A 137 -17.04 -4.07 1.84
C TYR A 137 -15.76 -4.31 2.63
N GLN A 138 -15.55 -3.51 3.68
CA GLN A 138 -14.39 -3.66 4.56
C GLN A 138 -14.66 -4.74 5.61
N MET A 139 -13.82 -5.77 5.60
CA MET A 139 -13.78 -6.79 6.63
C MET A 139 -13.08 -6.23 7.88
N GLU A 140 -13.58 -6.60 9.06
CA GLU A 140 -13.15 -6.00 10.34
C GLU A 140 -11.74 -6.45 10.77
N THR A 141 -11.42 -7.73 10.59
CA THR A 141 -10.22 -8.33 11.15
C THR A 141 -9.06 -8.24 10.15
N PRO A 142 -7.89 -7.69 10.54
CA PRO A 142 -6.69 -7.80 9.75
C PRO A 142 -6.17 -9.24 9.80
N LEU A 143 -6.17 -9.91 8.66
CA LEU A 143 -5.80 -11.34 8.54
C LEU A 143 -4.45 -11.54 7.83
N SER A 144 -3.73 -10.47 7.58
CA SER A 144 -2.37 -10.49 7.03
C SER A 144 -1.53 -9.32 7.53
N ILE A 145 -0.22 -9.42 7.30
CA ILE A 145 0.74 -8.34 7.44
C ILE A 145 1.25 -8.02 6.02
N SER A 146 1.15 -6.76 5.59
CA SER A 146 1.77 -6.32 4.33
C SER A 146 3.25 -6.05 4.62
N ARG A 147 4.12 -6.88 4.05
CA ARG A 147 5.57 -6.92 4.30
C ARG A 147 6.31 -6.12 3.24
N VAL A 148 6.08 -4.81 3.26
CA VAL A 148 6.79 -3.82 2.43
C VAL A 148 8.14 -3.41 3.04
N ASP A 149 8.48 -3.96 4.21
CA ASP A 149 9.69 -3.70 5.00
C ASP A 149 10.92 -4.51 4.57
N LEU A 150 10.80 -5.38 3.56
CA LEU A 150 11.83 -6.38 3.28
C LEU A 150 13.05 -5.83 2.54
N THR A 151 12.86 -4.89 1.62
CA THR A 151 13.96 -4.25 0.90
C THR A 151 13.84 -2.73 0.94
N PRO A 152 14.96 -1.99 0.86
CA PRO A 152 14.96 -0.53 0.73
C PRO A 152 14.04 -0.02 -0.39
N TYR A 153 14.10 -0.65 -1.57
CA TYR A 153 13.26 -0.28 -2.70
C TYR A 153 11.77 -0.50 -2.44
N GLN A 154 11.37 -1.65 -1.88
CA GLN A 154 9.96 -1.91 -1.58
C GLN A 154 9.41 -0.96 -0.52
N SER A 155 10.19 -0.68 0.53
CA SER A 155 9.81 0.27 1.58
C SER A 155 9.66 1.68 1.01
N PHE A 156 10.64 2.13 0.22
CA PHE A 156 10.56 3.42 -0.47
C PHE A 156 9.35 3.51 -1.40
N ARG A 157 9.12 2.51 -2.25
CA ARG A 157 8.00 2.49 -3.20
C ARG A 157 6.65 2.55 -2.48
N ALA A 158 6.48 1.78 -1.41
CA ALA A 158 5.25 1.80 -0.62
C ALA A 158 5.02 3.18 0.02
N GLY A 159 6.06 3.74 0.66
CA GLY A 159 5.99 5.08 1.23
C GLY A 159 5.66 6.14 0.19
N PHE A 160 6.36 6.15 -0.94
CA PHE A 160 6.19 7.14 -2.01
C PHE A 160 4.77 7.15 -2.57
N ARG A 161 4.22 5.97 -2.88
CA ARG A 161 2.85 5.87 -3.40
C ARG A 161 1.82 6.35 -2.38
N GLU A 162 2.01 6.06 -1.10
CA GLU A 162 1.12 6.55 -0.05
C GLU A 162 1.28 8.05 0.21
N GLY A 163 2.50 8.60 0.13
CA GLY A 163 2.75 10.04 0.20
C GLY A 163 2.03 10.82 -0.91
N VAL A 164 2.07 10.29 -2.14
CA VAL A 164 1.30 10.84 -3.27
C VAL A 164 -0.20 10.71 -3.01
N LYS A 165 -0.69 9.51 -2.73
CA LYS A 165 -2.13 9.26 -2.60
C LYS A 165 -2.76 10.05 -1.46
N LEU A 166 -2.14 10.04 -0.28
CA LEU A 166 -2.66 10.73 0.90
C LEU A 166 -2.42 12.25 0.84
N GLY A 167 -1.61 12.72 -0.11
CA GLY A 167 -1.39 14.13 -0.42
C GLY A 167 -2.49 14.78 -1.28
N LEU A 168 -3.46 14.00 -1.75
CA LEU A 168 -4.57 14.42 -2.59
C LEU A 168 -5.88 14.50 -1.78
N ASP A 169 -6.69 15.51 -2.06
CA ASP A 169 -8.09 15.56 -1.64
C ASP A 169 -8.96 14.97 -2.75
N ARG A 170 -9.44 13.73 -2.55
CA ARG A 170 -10.32 13.02 -3.50
C ARG A 170 -9.74 12.96 -4.92
N GLY A 171 -8.44 12.77 -5.03
CA GLY A 171 -7.71 12.69 -6.30
C GLY A 171 -7.27 14.03 -6.88
N GLU A 172 -7.55 15.15 -6.19
CA GLU A 172 -7.17 16.49 -6.62
C GLU A 172 -6.15 17.13 -5.68
N LEU A 173 -5.31 18.02 -6.21
CA LEU A 173 -4.33 18.77 -5.42
C LEU A 173 -5.03 19.83 -4.56
N VAL A 174 -4.57 19.98 -3.32
CA VAL A 174 -4.95 21.14 -2.50
C VAL A 174 -4.31 22.39 -3.11
N ARG A 175 -5.05 23.49 -3.18
CA ARG A 175 -4.59 24.76 -3.76
C ARG A 175 -4.49 25.86 -2.71
N GLY A 176 -3.85 26.97 -3.09
CA GLY A 176 -3.64 28.13 -2.23
C GLY A 176 -2.40 28.01 -1.34
N LYS A 177 -2.40 28.70 -0.20
CA LYS A 177 -1.30 28.67 0.77
C LYS A 177 -1.32 27.34 1.53
N LEU A 178 -0.55 26.37 1.03
CA LEU A 178 -0.55 24.97 1.48
C LEU A 178 -0.36 24.81 2.98
N SER A 179 0.49 25.60 3.61
CA SER A 179 0.74 25.52 5.06
C SER A 179 -0.50 25.78 5.93
N GLU A 180 -1.53 26.42 5.38
CA GLU A 180 -2.80 26.64 6.06
C GLU A 180 -3.95 25.83 5.46
N SER A 181 -3.97 25.65 4.14
CA SER A 181 -5.08 24.96 3.46
C SER A 181 -4.96 23.44 3.54
N PHE A 182 -3.76 22.88 3.45
CA PHE A 182 -3.56 21.43 3.37
C PHE A 182 -4.11 20.68 4.60
N PRO A 183 -3.78 21.06 5.85
CA PRO A 183 -4.29 20.35 7.02
C PRO A 183 -5.80 20.50 7.23
N LYS A 184 -6.42 21.54 6.63
CA LYS A 184 -7.86 21.81 6.72
C LYS A 184 -8.67 21.10 5.64
N THR A 185 -8.06 20.86 4.47
CA THR A 185 -8.73 20.25 3.31
C THR A 185 -8.63 18.73 3.35
N ILE A 186 -7.47 18.16 3.67
CA ILE A 186 -7.31 16.70 3.69
C ILE A 186 -8.14 16.09 4.82
N ALA A 187 -8.90 15.03 4.50
CA ALA A 187 -9.69 14.29 5.48
C ALA A 187 -8.82 13.85 6.68
N LYS A 188 -9.31 14.04 7.91
CA LYS A 188 -8.53 13.81 9.14
C LYS A 188 -7.90 12.42 9.20
N SER A 189 -8.60 11.38 8.76
CA SER A 189 -8.05 10.02 8.71
C SER A 189 -6.89 9.88 7.73
N ASN A 190 -6.95 10.57 6.59
CA ASN A 190 -5.88 10.55 5.59
C ASN A 190 -4.70 11.40 6.05
N LEU A 191 -4.97 12.55 6.67
CA LEU A 191 -3.94 13.37 7.28
C LEU A 191 -3.18 12.60 8.38
N PHE A 192 -3.89 11.89 9.26
CA PHE A 192 -3.28 11.04 10.27
C PHE A 192 -2.38 9.95 9.66
N ARG A 193 -2.84 9.28 8.60
CA ARG A 193 -2.06 8.26 7.88
C ARG A 193 -0.83 8.87 7.22
N LEU A 194 -0.97 10.01 6.56
CA LEU A 194 0.13 10.70 5.90
C LEU A 194 1.21 11.08 6.92
N LYS A 195 0.80 11.70 8.03
CA LYS A 195 1.70 12.01 9.16
C LYS A 195 2.44 10.77 9.65
N THR A 196 1.72 9.67 9.80
CA THR A 196 2.26 8.39 10.27
C THR A 196 3.29 7.83 9.28
N TRP A 197 2.99 7.82 7.98
CA TRP A 197 3.94 7.42 6.94
C TRP A 197 5.20 8.29 6.91
N CYS A 198 5.06 9.59 7.17
CA CYS A 198 6.17 10.52 7.21
C CYS A 198 6.98 10.50 8.52
N SER A 199 6.56 9.75 9.55
CA SER A 199 7.15 9.89 10.90
C SER A 199 7.49 8.56 11.59
N VAL A 200 6.78 7.48 11.27
CA VAL A 200 6.83 6.22 12.05
C VAL A 200 7.48 5.11 11.23
N GLY A 201 8.49 4.46 11.81
CA GLY A 201 9.13 3.30 11.18
C GLY A 201 10.61 3.10 11.52
N ALA A 202 11.22 3.97 12.31
CA ALA A 202 12.66 3.90 12.62
C ALA A 202 13.08 2.63 13.38
N ASP A 203 12.13 1.90 13.99
CA ASP A 203 12.39 0.61 14.63
C ASP A 203 12.44 -0.57 13.65
N ILE A 204 12.09 -0.33 12.38
CA ILE A 204 12.15 -1.32 11.31
C ILE A 204 13.33 -0.97 10.41
N ARG A 205 14.17 -1.96 10.09
CA ARG A 205 15.44 -1.75 9.38
C ARG A 205 15.30 -0.92 8.10
N ASN A 206 14.29 -1.22 7.28
CA ASN A 206 14.03 -0.49 6.04
C ASN A 206 12.93 0.59 6.20
N GLY A 207 12.42 0.80 7.41
CA GLY A 207 11.40 1.80 7.68
C GLY A 207 11.80 3.24 7.33
N PRO A 208 13.06 3.68 7.55
CA PRO A 208 13.52 4.99 7.09
C PRO A 208 13.35 5.21 5.58
N PHE A 209 13.46 4.17 4.75
CA PHE A 209 13.22 4.31 3.31
C PHE A 209 11.74 4.57 2.99
N ALA A 210 10.82 3.99 3.77
CA ALA A 210 9.39 4.31 3.63
C ALA A 210 9.07 5.74 4.07
N ILE A 211 9.72 6.23 5.13
CA ILE A 211 9.60 7.63 5.57
C ILE A 211 10.12 8.55 4.46
N LEU A 212 11.32 8.30 3.94
CA LEU A 212 11.90 9.03 2.82
C LEU A 212 10.95 9.01 1.61
N GLY A 213 10.45 7.83 1.26
CA GLY A 213 9.49 7.64 0.17
C GLY A 213 8.25 8.51 0.35
N ALA A 214 7.59 8.43 1.50
CA ALA A 214 6.36 9.19 1.77
C ALA A 214 6.58 10.71 1.72
N ARG A 215 7.66 11.19 2.33
CA ARG A 215 8.05 12.60 2.30
C ARG A 215 8.33 13.08 0.88
N LEU A 216 9.14 12.32 0.13
CA LEU A 216 9.50 12.68 -1.24
C LEU A 216 8.31 12.59 -2.20
N GLY A 217 7.46 11.56 -2.06
CA GLY A 217 6.24 11.41 -2.85
C GLY A 217 5.29 12.59 -2.70
N LEU A 218 5.10 13.08 -1.46
CA LEU A 218 4.33 14.30 -1.20
C LEU A 218 4.97 15.53 -1.87
N VAL A 219 6.28 15.70 -1.76
CA VAL A 219 6.99 16.84 -2.35
C VAL A 219 6.93 16.81 -3.88
N GLU A 220 7.20 15.66 -4.50
CA GLU A 220 7.17 15.48 -5.96
C GLU A 220 5.77 15.70 -6.52
N LEU A 221 4.72 15.27 -5.80
CA LEU A 221 3.33 15.52 -6.19
C LEU A 221 3.03 17.02 -6.40
N TYR A 222 3.63 17.89 -5.58
CA TYR A 222 3.44 19.35 -5.67
C TYR A 222 4.51 20.07 -6.50
N ARG A 223 5.49 19.34 -7.05
CA ARG A 223 6.52 19.85 -7.96
C ARG A 223 6.29 19.50 -9.43
N ASN A 224 5.56 18.42 -9.70
CA ASN A 224 5.33 17.92 -11.05
C ASN A 224 3.89 18.15 -11.51
N GLU A 225 3.71 18.30 -12.81
CA GLU A 225 2.39 18.46 -13.42
C GLU A 225 1.58 17.15 -13.44
N SER A 226 2.28 16.01 -13.49
CA SER A 226 1.68 14.67 -13.47
C SER A 226 2.53 13.67 -12.69
N MET A 227 1.84 12.72 -12.06
CA MET A 227 2.42 11.56 -11.37
C MET A 227 2.10 10.24 -12.08
N ASP A 228 1.71 10.27 -13.37
CA ASP A 228 1.28 9.08 -14.10
C ASP A 228 2.33 7.97 -14.19
N TRP A 229 3.62 8.29 -14.05
CA TRP A 229 4.73 7.35 -14.10
C TRP A 229 4.79 6.45 -12.86
N ILE A 230 4.16 6.81 -11.74
CA ILE A 230 4.27 6.04 -10.49
C ILE A 230 3.58 4.67 -10.56
N ARG A 231 2.64 4.49 -11.51
CA ARG A 231 1.95 3.23 -11.74
C ARG A 231 2.68 2.31 -12.71
N ASP A 232 3.70 2.82 -13.40
CA ASP A 232 4.58 2.05 -14.27
C ASP A 232 5.77 1.53 -13.45
N TYR A 233 5.84 0.21 -13.29
CA TYR A 233 6.86 -0.45 -12.47
C TYR A 233 8.28 -0.16 -12.96
N ARG A 234 8.51 -0.13 -14.28
CA ARG A 234 9.85 0.10 -14.85
C ARG A 234 10.26 1.56 -14.72
N GLN A 235 9.34 2.49 -14.94
CA GLN A 235 9.63 3.92 -14.74
C GLN A 235 9.93 4.22 -13.28
N PHE A 236 9.16 3.62 -12.35
CA PHE A 236 9.43 3.79 -10.92
C PHE A 236 10.76 3.17 -10.50
N GLU A 237 11.09 1.98 -10.99
CA GLU A 237 12.39 1.33 -10.75
C GLU A 237 13.55 2.17 -11.32
N ASN A 238 13.38 2.74 -12.52
CA ASN A 238 14.35 3.66 -13.11
C ASN A 238 14.52 4.92 -12.26
N TYR A 239 13.44 5.49 -11.73
CA TYR A 239 13.52 6.63 -10.81
C TYR A 239 14.32 6.27 -9.55
N TRP A 240 14.04 5.11 -8.94
CA TRP A 240 14.81 4.62 -7.81
C TRP A 240 16.30 4.46 -8.14
N THR A 241 16.64 3.70 -9.18
CA THR A 241 18.02 3.33 -9.53
C THR A 241 18.85 4.51 -10.04
N SER A 242 18.25 5.44 -10.77
CA SER A 242 18.96 6.58 -11.39
C SER A 242 18.95 7.86 -10.56
N ARG A 243 17.99 8.04 -9.64
CA ARG A 243 17.82 9.30 -8.89
C ARG A 243 17.91 9.15 -7.38
N ILE A 244 17.38 8.06 -6.84
CA ILE A 244 17.27 7.91 -5.38
C ILE A 244 18.46 7.17 -4.81
N SER A 245 18.69 5.93 -5.27
CA SER A 245 19.73 5.07 -4.73
C SER A 245 21.15 5.66 -4.83
N PRO A 246 21.55 6.42 -5.87
CA PRO A 246 22.89 7.01 -5.92
C PRO A 246 23.12 8.09 -4.84
N GLN A 247 22.08 8.82 -4.45
CA GLN A 247 22.19 9.91 -3.46
C GLN A 247 22.44 9.38 -2.05
N ILE A 248 21.94 8.18 -1.75
CA ILE A 248 22.08 7.52 -0.45
C ILE A 248 23.10 6.37 -0.49
N PHE A 249 23.84 6.20 -1.58
CA PHE A 249 24.83 5.12 -1.67
C PHE A 249 25.95 5.29 -0.62
N GLY A 250 26.33 4.16 -0.03
CA GLY A 250 27.36 4.00 0.99
C GLY A 250 27.58 2.52 1.29
N GLU A 251 28.60 2.20 2.07
CA GLU A 251 29.01 0.80 2.34
C GLU A 251 28.85 0.40 3.82
N ASP A 252 28.30 1.26 4.67
CA ASP A 252 28.09 1.02 6.11
C ASP A 252 26.83 0.19 6.42
N GLN A 253 25.87 0.13 5.50
CA GLN A 253 24.69 -0.73 5.62
C GLN A 253 24.45 -1.53 4.34
N VAL A 254 23.89 -2.74 4.47
CA VAL A 254 23.58 -3.62 3.33
C VAL A 254 22.27 -4.38 3.53
N CYS A 255 21.47 -4.49 2.47
CA CYS A 255 20.26 -5.32 2.44
C CYS A 255 20.64 -6.75 2.03
N TYR A 256 20.40 -7.72 2.91
CA TYR A 256 20.78 -9.12 2.67
C TYR A 256 19.99 -9.81 1.54
N LEU A 257 18.82 -9.26 1.16
CA LEU A 257 17.98 -9.83 0.10
C LEU A 257 18.40 -9.34 -1.29
N THR A 258 18.91 -8.11 -1.40
CA THR A 258 19.21 -7.47 -2.69
C THR A 258 20.66 -7.07 -2.87
N ASN A 259 21.49 -7.19 -1.82
CA ASN A 259 22.85 -6.66 -1.74
C ASN A 259 22.95 -5.14 -1.98
N PHE A 260 21.84 -4.41 -1.89
CA PHE A 260 21.87 -2.96 -1.98
C PHE A 260 22.51 -2.38 -0.71
N SER A 261 23.56 -1.59 -0.88
CA SER A 261 24.25 -0.90 0.21
C SER A 261 23.91 0.59 0.22
N TRP A 262 23.86 1.17 1.41
CA TRP A 262 23.57 2.59 1.60
C TRP A 262 24.37 3.19 2.75
N SER A 263 24.41 4.52 2.78
CA SER A 263 24.88 5.30 3.90
C SER A 263 23.75 5.69 4.83
N GLN A 264 23.84 5.26 6.09
CA GLN A 264 22.84 5.62 7.10
C GLN A 264 22.82 7.12 7.36
N GLU A 265 23.98 7.76 7.38
CA GLU A 265 24.12 9.21 7.56
C GLU A 265 23.43 9.98 6.43
N LYS A 266 23.72 9.64 5.16
CA LYS A 266 23.08 10.31 4.00
C LYS A 266 21.57 10.11 3.98
N LEU A 267 21.10 8.90 4.32
CA LEU A 267 19.67 8.62 4.41
C LEU A 267 19.00 9.47 5.49
N SER A 268 19.58 9.52 6.70
CA SER A 268 19.07 10.33 7.80
C SER A 268 19.06 11.83 7.45
N PHE A 269 20.16 12.34 6.89
CA PHE A 269 20.27 13.73 6.47
C PHE A 269 19.17 14.12 5.47
N TRP A 270 18.95 13.30 4.44
CA TRP A 270 17.91 13.61 3.45
C TRP A 270 16.50 13.55 4.03
N ILE A 271 16.24 12.61 4.94
CA ILE A 271 14.96 12.56 5.64
C ILE A 271 14.75 13.86 6.45
N GLU A 272 15.76 14.32 7.19
CA GLU A 272 15.72 15.55 8.00
C GLU A 272 15.51 16.80 7.12
N GLU A 273 16.21 16.93 5.99
CA GLU A 273 15.99 18.06 5.06
C GLU A 273 14.54 18.14 4.55
N LEU A 274 13.92 16.99 4.30
CA LEU A 274 12.52 16.94 3.90
C LEU A 274 11.55 17.24 5.06
N ASP A 275 11.96 17.05 6.31
CA ASP A 275 11.15 17.39 7.48
C ASP A 275 10.83 18.89 7.51
N ASP A 276 11.89 19.70 7.49
CA ASP A 276 11.83 21.15 7.55
C ASP A 276 11.03 21.70 6.37
N LEU A 277 11.30 21.18 5.17
CA LEU A 277 10.57 21.55 3.97
C LEU A 277 9.08 21.25 4.09
N ILE A 278 8.72 20.04 4.54
CA ILE A 278 7.32 19.63 4.58
C ILE A 278 6.55 20.39 5.66
N ASN A 279 7.14 20.58 6.84
CA ASN A 279 6.52 21.35 7.90
C ASN A 279 6.30 22.81 7.47
N ALA A 280 7.29 23.44 6.83
CA ALA A 280 7.16 24.80 6.32
C ALA A 280 6.13 24.91 5.18
N GLN A 281 6.12 23.96 4.23
CA GLN A 281 5.29 24.02 3.03
C GLN A 281 3.84 23.60 3.29
N PHE A 282 3.61 22.54 4.07
CA PHE A 282 2.31 21.89 4.22
C PHE A 282 1.70 22.02 5.62
N GLY A 283 2.43 22.54 6.62
CA GLY A 283 1.92 22.70 7.98
C GLY A 283 1.57 21.36 8.62
N LEU A 284 2.39 20.33 8.35
CA LEU A 284 2.10 18.96 8.76
C LEU A 284 2.60 18.60 10.15
N ASP A 285 3.44 19.36 10.85
CA ASP A 285 3.99 18.97 12.16
C ASP A 285 4.43 17.48 12.21
N ILE A 286 5.15 17.04 11.19
CA ILE A 286 5.78 15.71 11.15
C ILE A 286 7.11 15.75 11.91
N ALA A 287 7.60 14.58 12.31
CA ALA A 287 8.87 14.47 13.00
C ALA A 287 9.51 13.10 12.72
N CYS A 288 10.84 13.05 12.76
CA CYS A 288 11.59 11.80 12.77
C CYS A 288 11.51 11.14 14.16
N LEU A 289 10.57 10.21 14.36
CA LEU A 289 10.52 9.44 15.61
C LEU A 289 11.72 8.49 15.71
N SER A 290 12.32 8.41 16.89
CA SER A 290 13.30 7.38 17.22
C SER A 290 12.69 5.97 17.13
N ALA A 291 13.53 4.94 17.22
CA ALA A 291 13.06 3.55 17.24
C ALA A 291 12.15 3.27 18.46
N ASP A 292 12.46 3.82 19.64
CA ASP A 292 11.60 3.64 20.83
C ASP A 292 10.28 4.38 20.71
N GLU A 293 10.30 5.60 20.17
CA GLU A 293 9.08 6.38 19.92
C GLU A 293 8.21 5.72 18.85
N SER A 294 8.80 5.17 17.78
CA SER A 294 8.07 4.42 16.76
C SER A 294 7.41 3.16 17.35
N ARG A 295 8.13 2.41 18.19
CA ARG A 295 7.55 1.26 18.91
C ARG A 295 6.41 1.68 19.84
N ASN A 296 6.61 2.77 20.59
CA ASN A 296 5.63 3.27 21.54
C ASN A 296 4.37 3.77 20.81
N PHE A 297 4.53 4.53 19.72
CA PHE A 297 3.44 4.98 18.87
C PHE A 297 2.62 3.80 18.38
N LYS A 298 3.26 2.77 17.79
CA LYS A 298 2.56 1.60 17.26
C LYS A 298 1.79 0.80 18.32
N ARG A 299 2.29 0.76 19.57
CA ARG A 299 1.60 0.09 20.68
C ARG A 299 0.36 0.83 21.15
N ASN A 300 0.35 2.16 21.07
CA ASN A 300 -0.74 3.01 21.58
C ASN A 300 -1.66 3.54 20.48
N MET A 301 -1.29 3.38 19.21
CA MET A 301 -2.09 3.82 18.08
C MET A 301 -3.41 3.05 18.04
N ILE A 302 -4.50 3.80 18.00
CA ILE A 302 -5.83 3.27 17.73
C ILE A 302 -6.12 3.45 16.25
N ASN A 303 -6.06 2.35 15.49
CA ASN A 303 -6.47 2.37 14.10
C ASN A 303 -7.98 2.66 14.01
N PRO A 304 -8.42 3.59 13.14
CA PRO A 304 -9.85 3.86 12.94
C PRO A 304 -10.58 2.57 12.58
N LYS A 305 -11.64 2.25 13.32
CA LYS A 305 -12.48 1.07 13.01
C LYS A 305 -13.11 1.28 11.63
N ARG A 306 -12.90 0.33 10.72
CA ARG A 306 -13.60 0.27 9.44
C ARG A 306 -14.25 -1.11 9.32
N LYS A 307 -15.58 -1.14 9.25
CA LYS A 307 -16.36 -2.36 9.05
C LYS A 307 -17.61 -2.00 8.27
N GLY A 308 -17.97 -2.88 7.34
CA GLY A 308 -19.24 -2.78 6.63
C GLY A 308 -19.09 -2.25 5.22
N LEU A 309 -20.24 -1.88 4.65
CA LEU A 309 -20.33 -1.35 3.32
C LEU A 309 -19.69 0.05 3.28
N MET A 310 -18.66 0.19 2.47
CA MET A 310 -17.99 1.46 2.21
C MET A 310 -18.57 2.00 0.90
N PHE A 311 -19.47 2.99 0.99
CA PHE A 311 -19.90 3.72 -0.20
C PHE A 311 -18.85 4.73 -0.58
N LYS A 312 -17.97 4.34 -1.52
CA LYS A 312 -16.74 5.10 -1.86
C LYS A 312 -15.89 5.25 -0.59
N GLU A 313 -14.67 5.76 -0.66
CA GLU A 313 -13.89 6.02 0.55
C GLU A 313 -14.42 7.24 1.33
N PHE A 314 -15.72 7.26 1.63
CA PHE A 314 -16.40 8.24 2.45
C PHE A 314 -16.61 7.66 3.85
N ALA A 315 -15.51 7.51 4.58
CA ALA A 315 -15.60 7.46 6.03
C ALA A 315 -15.68 8.91 6.53
N HIS A 316 -16.92 9.34 6.74
CA HIS A 316 -17.43 10.51 7.45
C HIS A 316 -16.49 11.11 8.53
N VAL A 317 -16.36 12.45 8.48
CA VAL A 317 -16.05 13.43 9.58
C VAL A 317 -14.72 13.31 10.33
#